data_AF-A0A518GYM8-F1
#
_entry.id   AF-A0A518GYM8-F1
#
_cell.length_a   1.000
_cell.length_b   1.000
_cell.length_c   1.000
_cell.angle_alpha   90.00
_cell.angle_beta   90.00
_cell.angle_gamma   90.00
#
_symmetry.space_group_name_H-M   'P 1'
#
loop_
_entity.id
_entity.type
_entity.pdbx_description
1 polymer ?
#
loop_
_entity_poly.entity_id
_entity_poly.type
_entity_poly.pdbx_seq_one_letter_code
_entity_poly.pdbx_strand_id
1 'polypeptide(L)'
;MRILLCLLSEQHVPNLLSVHHFDPKPDRLVLVETGEMKRRRAAEHLLKALEAGGLDYSDRCEIQTLEHEDSLPEVRRALQDAFGRHPSDEWIVNLTGGTKPMSIAAFMFFSVMDAAAIYLSGRQPNVIRWMDGSKVETCVYRPTVAEFLAGYGFPSRKPPEKVAEAEERARGWWALARVLAARSTAESLICFEDERERSKARDRGFALEHRHLEPRTLAVPDILRSIVEHFDLIEQDSVPTGKLDRYQTQFLLGGWLEVFIWGLLDRHHAALDIWDVRLGLEPTSPDAQVGNDFDVAFMHRYRLWMVECKTGSQEHDPGGDILYKVEAVIRQFRALHVRTSLATTSDFLTDPRTGTIREGHRNRASAYGCALVTRDQVRAMAEADDPVELLREALGLR
;
A
#
# COMPACT_ATOMS: atom_id res chain seq x y z
N MET A 1 29.10 21.57 6.89
CA MET A 1 27.80 21.00 6.49
C MET A 1 27.77 19.54 6.89
N ARG A 2 26.58 18.96 7.06
CA ARG A 2 26.39 17.51 7.25
C ARG A 2 26.06 16.85 5.93
N ILE A 3 26.86 15.87 5.53
CA ILE A 3 26.69 15.08 4.31
C ILE A 3 26.30 13.67 4.68
N LEU A 4 25.22 13.18 4.09
CA LEU A 4 24.82 11.78 4.17
C LEU A 4 25.11 11.09 2.83
N LEU A 5 26.03 10.12 2.84
CA LEU A 5 26.26 9.24 1.70
C LEU A 5 25.32 8.04 1.77
N CYS A 6 24.57 7.81 0.71
CA CYS A 6 23.64 6.69 0.56
C CYS A 6 24.10 5.79 -0.59
N LEU A 7 24.40 4.52 -0.27
CA LEU A 7 24.56 3.50 -1.30
C LEU A 7 23.18 3.09 -1.81
N LEU A 8 22.92 3.18 -3.10
CA LEU A 8 21.62 2.85 -3.70
C LEU A 8 21.53 1.38 -4.06
N SER A 9 20.36 0.79 -3.84
CA SER A 9 20.01 -0.58 -4.21
C SER A 9 18.52 -0.64 -4.60
N GLU A 10 18.00 -1.84 -4.88
CA GLU A 10 16.56 -2.04 -5.11
C GLU A 10 15.69 -1.71 -3.89
N GLN A 11 16.26 -1.58 -2.68
CA GLN A 11 15.52 -1.27 -1.46
C GLN A 11 15.82 0.16 -1.02
N HIS A 12 14.85 1.06 -1.19
CA HIS A 12 15.04 2.49 -0.90
C HIS A 12 14.77 2.88 0.57
N VAL A 13 13.89 2.13 1.26
CA VAL A 13 13.43 2.43 2.62
C VAL A 13 14.57 2.72 3.60
N PRO A 14 15.69 1.97 3.61
CA PRO A 14 16.81 2.28 4.51
C PRO A 14 17.42 3.66 4.29
N ASN A 15 17.54 4.09 3.02
CA ASN A 15 18.08 5.40 2.69
C ASN A 15 17.08 6.50 3.08
N LEU A 16 15.78 6.31 2.77
CA LEU A 16 14.70 7.20 3.19
C LEU A 16 14.72 7.42 4.71
N LEU A 17 14.70 6.33 5.48
CA LEU A 17 14.70 6.40 6.96
C LEU A 17 15.95 7.07 7.51
N SER A 18 17.12 6.85 6.92
CA SER A 18 18.35 7.50 7.37
C SER A 18 18.33 9.01 7.17
N VAL A 19 17.77 9.51 6.06
CA VAL A 19 17.65 10.95 5.81
C VAL A 19 16.69 11.58 6.83
N HIS A 20 15.54 10.95 7.07
CA HIS A 20 14.56 11.46 8.03
C HIS A 20 15.01 11.32 9.50
N HIS A 21 15.89 10.39 9.83
CA HIS A 21 16.35 10.16 11.20
C HIS A 21 17.14 11.34 11.77
N PHE A 22 18.03 11.96 10.99
CA PHE A 22 18.94 12.97 11.50
C PHE A 22 18.25 14.31 11.74
N ASP A 23 18.60 14.95 12.86
CA ASP A 23 18.21 16.31 13.21
C ASP A 23 19.45 17.07 13.71
N PRO A 24 19.84 18.21 13.09
CA PRO A 24 19.30 18.73 11.84
C PRO A 24 19.43 17.73 10.68
N LYS A 25 18.52 17.84 9.71
CA LYS A 25 18.53 17.03 8.48
C LYS A 25 19.87 17.20 7.75
N PRO A 26 20.35 16.20 7.00
CA PRO A 26 21.58 16.35 6.21
C PRO A 26 21.46 17.57 5.28
N ASP A 27 22.50 18.38 5.21
CA ASP A 27 22.51 19.55 4.34
C ASP A 27 22.60 19.14 2.86
N ARG A 28 23.24 17.99 2.60
CA ARG A 28 23.52 17.46 1.26
C ARG A 28 23.53 15.94 1.26
N LEU A 29 23.10 15.35 0.14
CA LEU A 29 23.16 13.91 -0.11
C LEU A 29 24.22 13.57 -1.15
N VAL A 30 24.96 12.48 -0.91
CA VAL A 30 25.80 11.85 -1.94
C VAL A 30 25.22 10.47 -2.22
N LEU A 31 24.70 10.27 -3.42
CA LEU A 31 24.06 9.03 -3.84
C LEU A 31 25.02 8.24 -4.72
N VAL A 32 25.40 7.03 -4.29
CA VAL A 32 26.28 6.16 -5.07
C VAL A 32 25.46 5.01 -5.64
N GLU A 33 25.44 4.87 -6.96
CA GLU A 33 24.59 3.91 -7.66
C GLU A 33 25.38 3.09 -8.69
N THR A 34 24.91 1.88 -8.98
CA THR A 34 25.43 1.06 -10.08
C THR A 34 24.80 1.48 -11.41
N GLY A 35 25.39 1.07 -12.54
CA GLY A 35 24.77 1.25 -13.85
C GLY A 35 23.38 0.59 -13.96
N GLU A 36 23.13 -0.49 -13.22
CA GLU A 36 21.78 -1.08 -13.11
C GLU A 36 20.81 -0.15 -12.37
N MET A 37 21.19 0.37 -11.21
CA MET A 37 20.34 1.28 -10.42
C MET A 37 20.05 2.58 -11.16
N LYS A 38 21.02 3.10 -11.93
CA LYS A 38 20.82 4.23 -12.83
C LYS A 38 19.75 3.95 -13.88
N ARG A 39 19.82 2.81 -14.58
CA ARG A 39 18.80 2.40 -15.57
C ARG A 39 17.41 2.28 -14.96
N ARG A 40 17.34 1.90 -13.69
CA ARG A 40 16.09 1.82 -12.90
C ARG A 40 15.70 3.12 -12.22
N ARG A 41 16.44 4.22 -12.44
CA ARG A 41 16.19 5.56 -11.89
C ARG A 41 16.13 5.58 -10.36
N ALA A 42 16.93 4.76 -9.69
CA ALA A 42 16.90 4.61 -8.23
C ALA A 42 17.14 5.93 -7.48
N ALA A 43 18.10 6.74 -7.93
CA ALA A 43 18.35 8.06 -7.35
C ALA A 43 17.14 8.99 -7.47
N GLU A 44 16.52 9.05 -8.65
CA GLU A 44 15.33 9.87 -8.87
C GLU A 44 14.16 9.42 -8.01
N HIS A 45 13.93 8.12 -7.89
CA HIS A 45 12.85 7.59 -7.05
C HIS A 45 13.07 7.92 -5.57
N LEU A 46 14.29 7.78 -5.06
CA LEU A 46 14.61 8.18 -3.69
C LEU A 46 14.35 9.68 -3.45
N LEU A 47 14.76 10.54 -4.40
CA LEU A 47 14.52 11.99 -4.31
C LEU A 47 13.02 12.32 -4.33
N LYS A 48 12.24 11.66 -5.19
CA LYS A 48 10.77 11.80 -5.22
C LYS A 48 10.10 11.31 -3.93
N ALA A 49 10.62 10.25 -3.32
CA ALA A 49 10.14 9.78 -2.03
C ALA A 49 10.41 10.83 -0.93
N LEU A 50 11.60 11.42 -0.90
CA LEU A 50 11.94 12.49 0.03
C LEU A 50 11.07 13.73 -0.18
N GLU A 51 10.83 14.12 -1.43
CA GLU A 51 9.96 15.24 -1.80
C GLU A 51 8.52 15.00 -1.32
N ALA A 52 7.99 13.78 -1.50
CA ALA A 52 6.67 13.39 -0.97
C ALA A 52 6.61 13.48 0.58
N GLY A 53 7.74 13.28 1.26
CA GLY A 53 7.90 13.48 2.70
C GLY A 53 8.23 14.93 3.11
N GLY A 54 8.19 15.88 2.17
CA GLY A 54 8.45 17.31 2.41
C GLY A 54 9.92 17.71 2.42
N LEU A 55 10.83 16.86 1.92
CA LEU A 55 12.26 17.14 1.84
C LEU A 55 12.74 17.23 0.39
N ASP A 56 13.00 18.44 -0.09
CA ASP A 56 13.60 18.66 -1.41
C ASP A 56 15.14 18.69 -1.33
N TYR A 57 15.76 17.76 -2.08
CA TYR A 57 17.20 17.59 -2.24
C TYR A 57 17.64 17.72 -3.71
N SER A 58 16.75 18.14 -4.62
CA SER A 58 17.02 18.23 -6.06
C SER A 58 18.23 19.10 -6.40
N ASP A 59 18.47 20.17 -5.62
CA ASP A 59 19.59 21.10 -5.74
C ASP A 59 20.75 20.83 -4.76
N ARG A 60 20.55 19.89 -3.82
CA ARG A 60 21.50 19.54 -2.75
C ARG A 60 21.86 18.06 -2.74
N CYS A 61 21.93 17.44 -3.91
CA CYS A 61 22.42 16.08 -4.07
C CYS A 61 23.52 15.96 -5.12
N GLU A 62 24.35 14.94 -4.98
CA GLU A 62 25.39 14.54 -5.92
C GLU A 62 25.24 13.06 -6.22
N ILE A 63 25.21 12.69 -7.51
CA ILE A 63 25.07 11.29 -7.92
C ILE A 63 26.41 10.80 -8.45
N GLN A 64 26.90 9.67 -7.93
CA GLN A 64 28.08 8.96 -8.41
C GLN A 64 27.62 7.63 -9.01
N THR A 65 27.70 7.51 -10.34
CA THR A 65 27.39 6.25 -11.04
C THR A 65 28.69 5.44 -11.20
N LEU A 66 28.64 4.18 -10.79
CA LEU A 66 29.70 3.19 -11.02
C LEU A 66 29.44 2.43 -12.33
N GLU A 67 30.48 2.26 -13.14
CA GLU A 67 30.52 1.40 -14.32
C GLU A 67 30.71 -0.08 -13.92
N HIS A 68 31.57 -0.35 -12.93
CA HIS A 68 31.83 -1.70 -12.40
C HIS A 68 31.72 -1.73 -10.86
N GLU A 69 30.55 -2.10 -10.35
CA GLU A 69 30.27 -2.12 -8.91
C GLU A 69 31.02 -3.18 -8.08
N ASP A 70 31.62 -4.17 -8.74
CA ASP A 70 32.47 -5.20 -8.14
C ASP A 70 33.96 -4.80 -8.12
N SER A 71 34.31 -3.71 -8.81
CA SER A 71 35.66 -3.14 -8.82
C SER A 71 35.90 -2.26 -7.59
N LEU A 72 36.50 -2.83 -6.54
CA LEU A 72 36.88 -2.06 -5.33
C LEU A 72 37.73 -0.82 -5.63
N PRO A 73 38.69 -0.82 -6.60
CA PRO A 73 39.42 0.39 -6.98
C PRO A 73 38.52 1.49 -7.54
N GLU A 74 37.52 1.13 -8.33
CA GLU A 74 36.58 2.09 -8.91
C GLU A 74 35.65 2.67 -7.84
N VAL A 75 35.06 1.82 -7.00
CA VAL A 75 34.25 2.28 -5.86
C VAL A 75 35.08 3.24 -5.00
N ARG A 76 36.33 2.90 -4.68
CA ARG A 76 37.22 3.77 -3.91
C ARG A 76 37.46 5.11 -4.60
N ARG A 77 37.69 5.13 -5.91
CA ARG A 77 37.88 6.38 -6.67
C ARG A 77 36.64 7.27 -6.60
N ALA A 78 35.45 6.71 -6.80
CA ALA A 78 34.21 7.46 -6.68
C ALA A 78 34.01 8.06 -5.26
N LEU A 79 34.35 7.30 -4.22
CA LEU A 79 34.30 7.79 -2.83
C LEU A 79 35.34 8.88 -2.56
N GLN A 80 36.55 8.74 -3.10
CA GLN A 80 37.61 9.76 -3.03
C GLN A 80 37.20 11.06 -3.72
N ASP A 81 36.62 10.97 -4.92
CA ASP A 81 36.15 12.12 -5.68
C ASP A 81 34.99 12.83 -4.99
N ALA A 82 34.09 12.07 -4.36
CA ALA A 82 32.98 12.62 -3.57
C ALA A 82 33.49 13.30 -2.29
N PHE A 83 34.34 12.62 -1.52
CA PHE A 83 34.92 13.17 -0.30
C PHE A 83 35.79 14.40 -0.56
N GLY A 84 36.60 14.36 -1.63
CA GLY A 84 37.52 15.45 -2.00
C GLY A 84 36.82 16.76 -2.36
N ARG A 85 35.53 16.75 -2.71
CA ARG A 85 34.72 17.96 -2.89
C ARG A 85 34.37 18.64 -1.57
N HIS A 86 34.24 17.85 -0.49
CA HIS A 86 33.80 18.32 0.83
C HIS A 86 34.62 17.69 1.97
N PRO A 87 35.96 17.83 1.97
CA PRO A 87 36.82 17.05 2.87
C PRO A 87 36.74 17.48 4.34
N SER A 88 36.25 18.69 4.61
CA SER A 88 36.14 19.27 5.96
C SER A 88 34.72 19.22 6.54
N ASP A 89 33.77 18.63 5.81
CA ASP A 89 32.38 18.51 6.25
C ASP A 89 32.18 17.28 7.14
N GLU A 90 31.06 17.24 7.87
CA GLU A 90 30.67 16.10 8.70
C GLU A 90 30.07 15.01 7.79
N TRP A 91 30.74 13.85 7.70
CA TRP A 91 30.27 12.73 6.87
C TRP A 91 29.61 11.63 7.69
N ILE A 92 28.43 11.22 7.23
CA ILE A 92 27.73 10.02 7.69
C ILE A 92 27.49 9.13 6.49
N VAL A 93 27.78 7.83 6.62
CA VAL A 93 27.73 6.86 5.52
C VAL A 93 26.71 5.78 5.83
N ASN A 94 25.64 5.71 5.03
CA ASN A 94 24.66 4.64 5.09
C ASN A 94 25.12 3.45 4.22
N LEU A 95 25.55 2.39 4.90
CA LEU A 95 26.09 1.17 4.30
C LEU A 95 25.01 0.12 3.97
N THR A 96 23.74 0.45 4.14
CA THR A 96 22.65 -0.54 4.04
C THR A 96 22.40 -0.99 2.60
N GLY A 97 22.50 -0.05 1.64
CA GLY A 97 22.30 -0.33 0.22
C GLY A 97 23.60 -0.67 -0.51
N GLY A 98 23.57 -0.54 -1.84
CA GLY A 98 24.65 -0.99 -2.70
C GLY A 98 24.84 -2.50 -2.71
N THR A 99 25.86 -2.95 -3.45
CA THR A 99 26.32 -4.34 -3.38
C THR A 99 27.20 -4.54 -2.15
N LYS A 100 27.46 -5.81 -1.78
CA LYS A 100 28.40 -6.12 -0.69
C LYS A 100 29.79 -5.50 -0.93
N PRO A 101 30.43 -5.64 -2.12
CA PRO A 101 31.67 -4.94 -2.43
C PRO A 101 31.61 -3.43 -2.19
N MET A 102 30.53 -2.76 -2.60
CA MET A 102 30.34 -1.32 -2.38
C MET A 102 30.32 -0.98 -0.88
N SER A 103 29.52 -1.70 -0.09
CA SER A 103 29.42 -1.47 1.36
C SER A 103 30.75 -1.69 2.09
N ILE A 104 31.51 -2.72 1.69
CA ILE A 104 32.83 -3.01 2.25
C ILE A 104 33.83 -1.90 1.88
N ALA A 105 33.88 -1.51 0.61
CA ALA A 105 34.77 -0.44 0.14
C ALA A 105 34.46 0.89 0.83
N ALA A 106 33.18 1.24 0.97
CA ALA A 106 32.73 2.44 1.67
C ALA A 106 33.14 2.41 3.14
N PHE A 107 32.90 1.31 3.84
CA PHE A 107 33.31 1.15 5.23
C PHE A 107 34.83 1.29 5.38
N MET A 108 35.62 0.58 4.56
CA MET A 108 37.08 0.64 4.60
C MET A 108 37.62 2.05 4.33
N PHE A 109 37.03 2.77 3.37
CA PHE A 109 37.47 4.12 3.02
C PHE A 109 37.14 5.12 4.13
N PHE A 110 35.88 5.17 4.55
CA PHE A 110 35.41 6.17 5.50
C PHE A 110 35.86 5.93 6.94
N SER A 111 36.20 4.68 7.31
CA SER A 111 36.86 4.41 8.59
C SER A 111 38.24 5.08 8.70
N VAL A 112 38.96 5.24 7.57
CA VAL A 112 40.26 5.94 7.56
C VAL A 112 40.06 7.46 7.58
N MET A 113 38.93 7.95 7.05
CA MET A 113 38.59 9.38 7.02
C MET A 113 37.90 9.87 8.29
N ASP A 114 37.80 9.03 9.33
CA ASP A 114 37.12 9.33 10.60
C ASP A 114 35.65 9.77 10.44
N ALA A 115 34.98 9.22 9.42
CA ALA A 115 33.57 9.48 9.17
C ALA A 115 32.67 8.45 9.86
N ALA A 116 31.48 8.89 10.28
CA ALA A 116 30.50 8.00 10.88
C ALA A 116 29.92 7.03 9.84
N ALA A 117 29.69 5.78 10.25
CA ALA A 117 29.06 4.77 9.40
C ALA A 117 27.86 4.13 10.12
N ILE A 118 26.74 4.02 9.41
CA ILE A 118 25.51 3.43 9.91
C ILE A 118 25.01 2.29 9.02
N TYR A 119 24.27 1.38 9.62
CA TYR A 119 23.61 0.26 8.95
C TYR A 119 22.21 0.02 9.52
N LEU A 120 21.23 -0.16 8.63
CA LEU A 120 19.84 -0.48 8.97
C LEU A 120 19.58 -1.95 8.59
N SER A 121 19.06 -2.74 9.53
CA SER A 121 18.78 -4.15 9.25
C SER A 121 17.41 -4.32 8.59
N GLY A 122 17.32 -5.12 7.52
CA GLY A 122 16.03 -5.46 6.91
C GLY A 122 15.04 -6.19 7.83
N ARG A 123 15.50 -6.78 8.96
CA ARG A 123 14.61 -7.41 9.95
C ARG A 123 13.99 -6.41 10.93
N GLN A 124 14.68 -5.29 11.15
CA GLN A 124 14.27 -4.20 12.03
C GLN A 124 14.52 -2.90 11.26
N PRO A 125 13.68 -2.59 10.26
CA PRO A 125 13.96 -1.57 9.25
C PRO A 125 14.17 -0.17 9.83
N ASN A 126 13.70 0.09 11.05
CA ASN A 126 13.87 1.35 11.75
C ASN A 126 15.01 1.37 12.77
N VAL A 127 15.75 0.28 12.93
CA VAL A 127 16.88 0.24 13.86
C VAL A 127 18.15 0.60 13.12
N ILE A 128 18.78 1.70 13.54
CA ILE A 128 20.02 2.24 12.99
C ILE A 128 21.17 1.81 13.91
N ARG A 129 22.14 1.11 13.36
CA ARG A 129 23.33 0.64 14.08
C ARG A 129 24.53 1.45 13.63
N TRP A 130 25.25 2.04 14.58
CA TRP A 130 26.52 2.69 14.32
C TRP A 130 27.62 1.64 14.28
N MET A 131 28.41 1.66 13.21
CA MET A 131 29.35 0.57 12.89
C MET A 131 30.62 0.60 13.72
N ASP A 132 30.87 1.68 14.45
CA ASP A 132 31.88 1.78 15.50
C ASP A 132 31.45 1.06 16.81
N GLY A 133 30.21 0.59 16.88
CA GLY A 133 29.64 -0.06 18.07
C GLY A 133 29.25 0.92 19.18
N SER A 134 29.29 2.24 18.94
CA SER A 134 29.01 3.26 19.95
C SER A 134 27.56 3.24 20.41
N LYS A 135 26.60 3.08 19.48
CA LYS A 135 25.17 3.10 19.79
C LYS A 135 24.29 2.40 18.76
N VAL A 136 23.07 2.12 19.23
CA VAL A 136 21.94 1.63 18.43
C VAL A 136 20.76 2.56 18.67
N GLU A 137 20.22 3.12 17.60
CA GLU A 137 19.13 4.09 17.63
C GLU A 137 17.90 3.56 16.91
N THR A 138 16.73 4.08 17.27
CA THR A 138 15.47 3.77 16.59
C THR A 138 15.00 5.01 15.83
N CYS A 139 14.82 4.88 14.52
CA CYS A 139 14.17 5.90 13.70
C CYS A 139 12.66 5.89 13.97
N VAL A 140 12.16 7.00 14.51
CA VAL A 140 10.74 7.18 14.82
C VAL A 140 9.92 7.61 13.61
N TYR A 141 10.57 7.97 12.50
CA TYR A 141 9.89 8.37 11.29
C TYR A 141 9.06 7.21 10.72
N ARG A 142 7.85 7.51 10.25
CA ARG A 142 6.89 6.56 9.70
C ARG A 142 6.57 6.97 8.25
N PRO A 143 7.23 6.35 7.25
CA PRO A 143 7.03 6.69 5.85
C PRO A 143 5.57 6.47 5.43
N THR A 144 4.99 7.39 4.67
CA THR A 144 3.66 7.25 4.07
C THR A 144 3.67 6.24 2.92
N VAL A 145 2.48 5.77 2.52
CA VAL A 145 2.24 5.01 1.30
C VAL A 145 2.73 5.79 0.08
N ALA A 146 2.53 7.12 0.06
CA ALA A 146 3.01 7.97 -1.03
C ALA A 146 4.54 7.94 -1.18
N GLU A 147 5.28 8.14 -0.08
CA GLU A 147 6.74 8.05 -0.08
C GLU A 147 7.24 6.65 -0.46
N PHE A 148 6.59 5.61 0.07
CA PHE A 148 6.93 4.22 -0.23
C PHE A 148 6.79 3.95 -1.72
N LEU A 149 5.63 4.29 -2.30
CA LEU A 149 5.33 4.10 -3.71
C LEU A 149 6.25 4.94 -4.62
N ALA A 150 6.44 6.22 -4.31
CA ALA A 150 7.31 7.11 -5.09
C ALA A 150 8.74 6.57 -5.18
N GLY A 151 9.24 6.00 -4.08
CA GLY A 151 10.60 5.48 -4.01
C GLY A 151 10.84 4.12 -4.69
N TYR A 152 9.78 3.40 -5.03
CA TYR A 152 9.83 2.29 -5.98
C TYR A 152 9.47 2.71 -7.42
N GLY A 153 9.19 4.00 -7.65
CA GLY A 153 8.80 4.51 -8.96
C GLY A 153 7.35 4.23 -9.32
N PHE A 154 6.43 4.19 -8.35
CA PHE A 154 5.00 3.96 -8.60
C PHE A 154 4.10 5.05 -7.98
N PRO A 155 4.35 6.34 -8.25
CA PRO A 155 3.50 7.39 -7.70
C PRO A 155 2.03 7.18 -8.08
N SER A 156 1.11 7.60 -7.22
CA SER A 156 -0.31 7.54 -7.52
C SER A 156 -0.68 8.57 -8.59
N ARG A 157 -1.48 8.17 -9.59
CA ARG A 157 -2.08 9.10 -10.56
C ARG A 157 -3.13 9.99 -9.91
N LYS A 158 -3.83 9.46 -8.91
CA LYS A 158 -4.87 10.17 -8.20
C LYS A 158 -4.23 11.19 -7.26
N PRO A 159 -4.50 12.49 -7.43
CA PRO A 159 -3.93 13.51 -6.56
C PRO A 159 -4.36 13.34 -5.10
N PRO A 160 -3.53 13.74 -4.11
CA PRO A 160 -3.85 13.59 -2.69
C PRO A 160 -5.20 14.19 -2.28
N GLU A 161 -5.58 15.34 -2.85
CA GLU A 161 -6.86 15.98 -2.60
C GLU A 161 -8.06 15.14 -3.08
N LYS A 162 -7.91 14.41 -4.19
CA LYS A 162 -8.93 13.51 -4.71
C LYS A 162 -9.04 12.21 -3.91
N VAL A 163 -7.93 11.75 -3.34
CA VAL A 163 -7.95 10.64 -2.36
C VAL A 163 -8.69 11.10 -1.10
N ALA A 164 -8.35 12.27 -0.55
CA ALA A 164 -9.00 12.82 0.65
C ALA A 164 -10.50 13.08 0.45
N GLU A 165 -10.92 13.62 -0.70
CA GLU A 165 -12.34 13.79 -1.06
C GLU A 165 -13.11 12.45 -1.10
N ALA A 166 -12.45 11.36 -1.53
CA ALA A 166 -13.06 10.03 -1.58
C ALA A 166 -13.15 9.42 -0.18
N GLU A 167 -12.11 9.55 0.63
CA GLU A 167 -12.07 9.10 2.03
C GLU A 167 -13.12 9.83 2.88
N GLU A 168 -13.28 11.14 2.73
CA GLU A 168 -14.30 11.91 3.46
C GLU A 168 -15.71 11.43 3.14
N ARG A 169 -15.98 11.16 1.86
CA ARG A 169 -17.25 10.55 1.43
C ARG A 169 -17.45 9.16 2.04
N ALA A 170 -16.40 8.34 2.06
CA ALA A 170 -16.43 7.01 2.65
C ALA A 170 -16.68 7.04 4.17
N ARG A 171 -16.19 8.06 4.90
CA ARG A 171 -16.53 8.25 6.33
C ARG A 171 -18.02 8.39 6.54
N GLY A 172 -18.70 9.14 5.67
CA GLY A 172 -20.15 9.31 5.68
C GLY A 172 -20.93 8.02 5.39
N TRP A 173 -20.30 7.02 4.76
CA TRP A 173 -20.94 5.75 4.38
C TRP A 173 -20.54 4.57 5.27
N TRP A 174 -19.70 4.81 6.28
CA TRP A 174 -19.21 3.76 7.17
C TRP A 174 -20.34 2.95 7.81
N ALA A 175 -21.37 3.61 8.36
CA ALA A 175 -22.44 2.91 9.07
C ALA A 175 -23.23 2.00 8.13
N LEU A 176 -23.57 2.48 6.93
CA LEU A 176 -24.16 1.66 5.87
C LEU A 176 -23.23 0.50 5.46
N ALA A 177 -21.94 0.76 5.25
CA ALA A 177 -20.96 -0.28 4.88
C ALA A 177 -20.87 -1.39 5.94
N ARG A 178 -20.94 -1.03 7.23
CA ARG A 178 -20.97 -1.99 8.34
C ARG A 178 -22.25 -2.84 8.34
N VAL A 179 -23.41 -2.24 8.10
CA VAL A 179 -24.69 -2.98 7.99
C VAL A 179 -24.65 -3.96 6.81
N LEU A 180 -24.15 -3.49 5.66
CA LEU A 180 -23.97 -4.32 4.46
C LEU A 180 -22.99 -5.48 4.74
N ALA A 181 -21.89 -5.23 5.45
CA ALA A 181 -20.92 -6.26 5.81
C ALA A 181 -21.50 -7.33 6.74
N ALA A 182 -22.21 -6.92 7.80
CA ALA A 182 -22.85 -7.82 8.76
C ALA A 182 -23.91 -8.73 8.12
N ARG A 183 -24.58 -8.23 7.07
CA ARG A 183 -25.65 -8.94 6.35
C ARG A 183 -25.21 -9.45 4.97
N SER A 184 -23.93 -9.33 4.63
CA SER A 184 -23.41 -9.60 3.29
C SER A 184 -23.70 -11.01 2.82
N THR A 185 -23.99 -11.25 1.55
CA THR A 185 -24.22 -12.58 0.98
C THR A 185 -23.27 -12.86 -0.20
N ALA A 186 -23.41 -14.01 -0.85
CA ALA A 186 -22.63 -14.36 -2.04
C ALA A 186 -23.06 -13.55 -3.26
N GLU A 187 -24.28 -13.03 -3.21
CA GLU A 187 -24.99 -12.36 -4.29
C GLU A 187 -24.66 -10.86 -4.30
N SER A 188 -24.85 -10.23 -5.45
CA SER A 188 -24.73 -8.79 -5.59
C SER A 188 -25.92 -8.09 -4.94
N LEU A 189 -25.70 -6.91 -4.37
CA LEU A 189 -26.76 -6.08 -3.77
C LEU A 189 -27.71 -5.52 -4.84
N ILE A 190 -27.11 -5.05 -5.94
CA ILE A 190 -27.79 -4.46 -7.09
C ILE A 190 -27.61 -5.36 -8.31
N CYS A 191 -28.70 -5.60 -9.03
CA CYS A 191 -28.78 -6.37 -10.26
C CYS A 191 -29.21 -5.47 -11.43
N PHE A 192 -28.71 -5.78 -12.62
CA PHE A 192 -29.10 -5.15 -13.88
C PHE A 192 -29.44 -6.25 -14.89
N GLU A 193 -30.24 -5.91 -15.91
CA GLU A 193 -30.64 -6.85 -16.95
C GLU A 193 -29.43 -7.25 -17.83
N ASP A 194 -28.50 -6.31 -18.05
CA ASP A 194 -27.26 -6.54 -18.77
C ASP A 194 -26.07 -5.71 -18.26
N GLU A 195 -24.86 -6.09 -18.67
CA GLU A 195 -23.61 -5.44 -18.26
C GLU A 195 -23.47 -4.00 -18.81
N ARG A 196 -24.16 -3.67 -19.90
CA ARG A 196 -24.11 -2.33 -20.51
C ARG A 196 -24.91 -1.34 -19.68
N GLU A 197 -26.06 -1.74 -19.16
CA GLU A 197 -26.84 -0.99 -18.20
C GLU A 197 -26.03 -0.77 -16.92
N ARG A 198 -25.45 -1.84 -16.37
CA ARG A 198 -24.57 -1.78 -15.20
C ARG A 198 -23.42 -0.79 -15.37
N SER A 199 -22.71 -0.86 -16.49
CA SER A 199 -21.58 0.05 -16.78
C SER A 199 -22.04 1.51 -16.88
N LYS A 200 -23.16 1.79 -17.56
CA LYS A 200 -23.70 3.16 -17.64
C LYS A 200 -24.12 3.70 -16.28
N ALA A 201 -24.78 2.86 -15.46
CA ALA A 201 -25.18 3.22 -14.11
C ALA A 201 -23.95 3.52 -13.24
N ARG A 202 -22.92 2.68 -13.30
CA ARG A 202 -21.65 2.89 -12.58
C ARG A 202 -20.97 4.22 -12.91
N ASP A 203 -21.03 4.66 -14.17
CA ASP A 203 -20.34 5.87 -14.63
C ASP A 203 -21.14 7.16 -14.35
N ARG A 204 -22.48 7.09 -14.39
CA ARG A 204 -23.36 8.27 -14.38
C ARG A 204 -24.34 8.35 -13.20
N GLY A 205 -24.49 7.27 -12.45
CA GLY A 205 -25.62 7.08 -11.55
C GLY A 205 -26.86 6.57 -12.29
N PHE A 206 -27.90 6.21 -11.54
CA PHE A 206 -29.18 5.71 -12.08
C PHE A 206 -30.33 5.97 -11.11
N ALA A 207 -31.56 5.72 -11.55
CA ALA A 207 -32.72 5.70 -10.67
C ALA A 207 -32.87 4.29 -10.07
N LEU A 208 -32.71 4.18 -8.76
CA LEU A 208 -32.96 2.94 -8.04
C LEU A 208 -34.47 2.66 -8.05
N GLU A 209 -34.80 1.40 -8.34
CA GLU A 209 -36.16 0.88 -8.45
C GLU A 209 -36.13 -0.56 -7.93
N HIS A 210 -37.29 -1.09 -7.55
CA HIS A 210 -37.42 -2.45 -7.02
C HIS A 210 -36.75 -3.53 -7.89
N ARG A 211 -36.86 -3.42 -9.22
CA ARG A 211 -36.25 -4.38 -10.17
C ARG A 211 -34.72 -4.50 -10.05
N HIS A 212 -34.07 -3.47 -9.51
CA HIS A 212 -32.61 -3.41 -9.40
C HIS A 212 -32.09 -4.06 -8.11
N LEU A 213 -32.95 -4.36 -7.14
CA LEU A 213 -32.53 -4.98 -5.87
C LEU A 213 -32.61 -6.49 -5.97
N GLU A 214 -31.56 -7.17 -5.53
CA GLU A 214 -31.52 -8.63 -5.53
C GLU A 214 -32.55 -9.20 -4.51
N PRO A 215 -33.26 -10.30 -4.81
CA PRO A 215 -34.29 -10.86 -3.92
C PRO A 215 -33.88 -11.10 -2.45
N ARG A 216 -32.66 -11.55 -2.17
CA ARG A 216 -32.16 -11.70 -0.79
C ARG A 216 -31.89 -10.35 -0.14
N THR A 217 -31.50 -9.33 -0.91
CA THR A 217 -31.38 -7.96 -0.40
C THR A 217 -32.75 -7.43 0.04
N LEU A 218 -33.79 -7.66 -0.75
CA LEU A 218 -35.16 -7.28 -0.41
C LEU A 218 -35.67 -7.95 0.87
N ALA A 219 -35.13 -9.13 1.21
CA ALA A 219 -35.48 -9.86 2.42
C ALA A 219 -34.81 -9.32 3.71
N VAL A 220 -34.00 -8.26 3.63
CA VAL A 220 -33.25 -7.71 4.78
C VAL A 220 -33.65 -6.23 5.02
N PRO A 221 -34.69 -5.96 5.85
CA PRO A 221 -35.19 -4.61 6.09
C PRO A 221 -34.14 -3.62 6.62
N ASP A 222 -33.19 -4.10 7.43
CA ASP A 222 -32.11 -3.27 7.99
C ASP A 222 -31.23 -2.66 6.89
N ILE A 223 -30.95 -3.42 5.81
CA ILE A 223 -30.20 -2.93 4.65
C ILE A 223 -31.01 -1.85 3.94
N LEU A 224 -32.28 -2.13 3.63
CA LEU A 224 -33.13 -1.20 2.88
C LEU A 224 -33.29 0.13 3.61
N ARG A 225 -33.57 0.08 4.92
CA ARG A 225 -33.67 1.28 5.77
C ARG A 225 -32.36 2.05 5.78
N SER A 226 -31.22 1.36 5.95
CA SER A 226 -29.92 2.02 5.97
C SER A 226 -29.58 2.71 4.64
N ILE A 227 -29.97 2.11 3.51
CA ILE A 227 -29.80 2.72 2.18
C ILE A 227 -30.64 4.00 2.06
N VAL A 228 -31.92 3.94 2.47
CA VAL A 228 -32.82 5.10 2.46
C VAL A 228 -32.25 6.25 3.28
N GLU A 229 -31.84 5.97 4.51
CA GLU A 229 -31.31 6.97 5.45
C GLU A 229 -30.02 7.62 4.98
N HIS A 230 -29.09 6.87 4.36
CA HIS A 230 -27.78 7.40 3.97
C HIS A 230 -27.79 8.12 2.62
N PHE A 231 -28.71 7.78 1.73
CA PHE A 231 -28.75 8.31 0.36
C PHE A 231 -29.96 9.21 0.07
N ASP A 232 -30.69 9.60 1.12
CA ASP A 232 -31.87 10.48 1.04
C ASP A 232 -32.89 9.99 -0.01
N LEU A 233 -33.08 8.66 -0.07
CA LEU A 233 -34.05 8.04 -0.98
C LEU A 233 -35.45 8.08 -0.38
N ILE A 234 -36.45 7.78 -1.21
CA ILE A 234 -37.82 7.59 -0.75
C ILE A 234 -38.11 6.09 -0.64
N GLU A 235 -39.01 5.72 0.27
CA GLU A 235 -39.50 4.36 0.41
C GLU A 235 -40.84 4.25 -0.33
N GLN A 236 -40.90 3.39 -1.35
CA GLN A 236 -42.12 3.05 -2.08
C GLN A 236 -42.34 1.54 -1.99
N ASP A 237 -43.49 1.12 -1.48
CA ASP A 237 -43.83 -0.29 -1.25
C ASP A 237 -42.79 -1.06 -0.41
N SER A 238 -42.19 -0.39 0.59
CA SER A 238 -41.08 -0.89 1.43
C SER A 238 -39.73 -1.04 0.71
N VAL A 239 -39.56 -0.36 -0.42
CA VAL A 239 -38.39 -0.47 -1.28
C VAL A 239 -37.76 0.91 -1.47
N PRO A 240 -36.42 1.02 -1.33
CA PRO A 240 -35.71 2.26 -1.63
C PRO A 240 -35.84 2.61 -3.12
N THR A 241 -36.37 3.78 -3.44
CA THR A 241 -36.44 4.32 -4.79
C THR A 241 -35.94 5.76 -4.85
N GLY A 242 -35.36 6.14 -5.99
CA GLY A 242 -34.85 7.50 -6.18
C GLY A 242 -33.53 7.55 -6.93
N LYS A 243 -33.03 8.75 -7.18
CA LYS A 243 -31.84 8.96 -7.99
C LYS A 243 -30.58 8.78 -7.15
N LEU A 244 -29.71 7.87 -7.59
CA LEU A 244 -28.35 7.71 -7.07
C LEU A 244 -27.36 8.43 -7.99
N ASP A 245 -26.38 9.09 -7.41
CA ASP A 245 -25.23 9.59 -8.15
C ASP A 245 -24.25 8.47 -8.50
N ARG A 246 -23.20 8.81 -9.26
CA ARG A 246 -22.18 7.83 -9.68
C ARG A 246 -21.46 7.17 -8.50
N TYR A 247 -21.19 7.90 -7.42
CA TYR A 247 -20.41 7.39 -6.29
C TYR A 247 -21.25 6.49 -5.40
N GLN A 248 -22.49 6.88 -5.12
CA GLN A 248 -23.46 6.04 -4.39
C GLN A 248 -23.73 4.75 -5.17
N THR A 249 -23.81 4.83 -6.50
CA THR A 249 -23.96 3.67 -7.37
C THR A 249 -22.73 2.75 -7.30
N GLN A 250 -21.51 3.28 -7.42
CA GLN A 250 -20.27 2.51 -7.29
C GLN A 250 -20.17 1.82 -5.93
N PHE A 251 -20.56 2.51 -4.85
CA PHE A 251 -20.61 1.95 -3.51
C PHE A 251 -21.55 0.74 -3.44
N LEU A 252 -22.80 0.87 -3.91
CA LEU A 252 -23.79 -0.23 -3.88
C LEU A 252 -23.43 -1.39 -4.82
N LEU A 253 -22.65 -1.14 -5.89
CA LEU A 253 -22.19 -2.18 -6.81
C LEU A 253 -21.00 -3.00 -6.30
N GLY A 254 -20.44 -2.65 -5.15
CA GLY A 254 -19.40 -3.44 -4.48
C GLY A 254 -18.39 -2.63 -3.69
N GLY A 255 -18.28 -1.33 -3.94
CA GLY A 255 -17.35 -0.44 -3.22
C GLY A 255 -17.62 -0.36 -1.72
N TRP A 256 -18.80 -0.79 -1.25
CA TRP A 256 -19.11 -0.87 0.17
C TRP A 256 -18.12 -1.75 0.95
N LEU A 257 -17.58 -2.82 0.36
CA LEU A 257 -16.63 -3.70 1.05
C LEU A 257 -15.28 -2.99 1.25
N GLU A 258 -14.86 -2.18 0.28
CA GLU A 258 -13.66 -1.34 0.37
C GLU A 258 -13.82 -0.31 1.49
N VAL A 259 -14.94 0.40 1.52
CA VAL A 259 -15.28 1.37 2.58
C VAL A 259 -15.33 0.70 3.96
N PHE A 260 -15.87 -0.52 4.04
CA PHE A 260 -15.90 -1.29 5.28
C PHE A 260 -14.51 -1.68 5.77
N ILE A 261 -13.67 -2.28 4.92
CA ILE A 261 -12.31 -2.67 5.32
C ILE A 261 -11.46 -1.45 5.66
N TRP A 262 -11.51 -0.41 4.83
CA TRP A 262 -10.82 0.86 5.09
C TRP A 262 -11.29 1.49 6.40
N GLY A 263 -12.60 1.56 6.63
CA GLY A 263 -13.16 2.16 7.84
C GLY A 263 -12.80 1.40 9.12
N LEU A 264 -12.69 0.08 9.07
CA LEU A 264 -12.15 -0.72 10.18
C LEU A 264 -10.69 -0.37 10.46
N LEU A 265 -9.86 -0.35 9.41
CA LEU A 265 -8.44 -0.05 9.55
C LEU A 265 -8.20 1.38 10.06
N ASP A 266 -8.90 2.37 9.51
CA ASP A 266 -8.79 3.77 9.90
C ASP A 266 -9.22 3.99 11.37
N ARG A 267 -10.32 3.35 11.81
CA ARG A 267 -10.79 3.48 13.19
C ARG A 267 -9.90 2.79 14.23
N HIS A 268 -9.24 1.70 13.84
CA HIS A 268 -8.42 0.89 14.74
C HIS A 268 -6.90 1.02 14.49
N HIS A 269 -6.47 2.00 13.70
CA HIS A 269 -5.08 2.08 13.22
C HIS A 269 -4.04 2.09 14.36
N ALA A 270 -4.32 2.83 15.44
CA ALA A 270 -3.44 2.93 16.60
C ALA A 270 -3.29 1.58 17.33
N ALA A 271 -4.40 0.86 17.52
CA ALA A 271 -4.37 -0.46 18.15
C ALA A 271 -3.66 -1.49 17.26
N LEU A 272 -3.77 -1.37 15.95
CA LEU A 272 -3.14 -2.26 14.98
C LEU A 272 -1.66 -1.92 14.69
N ASP A 273 -1.15 -0.80 15.24
CA ASP A 273 0.16 -0.23 14.90
C ASP A 273 0.35 -0.10 13.38
N ILE A 274 -0.68 0.39 12.70
CA ILE A 274 -0.65 0.74 11.28
C ILE A 274 -0.76 2.26 11.13
N TRP A 275 -0.34 2.77 9.98
CA TRP A 275 -0.44 4.19 9.67
C TRP A 275 -0.65 4.41 8.18
N ASP A 276 -1.03 5.64 7.85
CA ASP A 276 -1.29 6.09 6.47
C ASP A 276 -2.27 5.16 5.73
N VAL A 277 -3.46 4.98 6.29
CA VAL A 277 -4.53 4.14 5.71
C VAL A 277 -5.23 4.91 4.58
N ARG A 278 -5.22 4.34 3.36
CA ARG A 278 -5.68 4.96 2.12
C ARG A 278 -6.73 4.11 1.40
N LEU A 279 -7.68 4.78 0.76
CA LEU A 279 -8.78 4.17 0.00
C LEU A 279 -8.69 4.54 -1.50
N GLY A 280 -8.70 3.52 -2.37
CA GLY A 280 -8.78 3.67 -3.81
C GLY A 280 -7.61 4.46 -4.40
N LEU A 281 -6.38 3.99 -4.15
CA LEU A 281 -5.16 4.54 -4.77
C LEU A 281 -4.97 3.97 -6.18
N GLU A 282 -4.38 4.77 -7.06
CA GLU A 282 -4.08 4.35 -8.44
C GLU A 282 -2.57 4.44 -8.75
N PRO A 283 -1.71 3.55 -8.21
CA PRO A 283 -0.27 3.58 -8.46
C PRO A 283 0.05 3.19 -9.89
N THR A 284 0.95 3.94 -10.52
CA THR A 284 1.30 3.69 -11.94
C THR A 284 2.79 3.71 -12.18
N SER A 285 3.24 2.80 -13.07
CA SER A 285 4.63 2.79 -13.51
C SER A 285 4.89 3.92 -14.50
N PRO A 286 6.05 4.59 -14.45
CA PRO A 286 6.53 5.52 -15.47
C PRO A 286 6.53 4.90 -16.88
N ASP A 287 6.79 3.59 -16.97
CA ASP A 287 7.00 2.89 -18.25
C ASP A 287 5.77 2.11 -18.74
N ALA A 288 4.72 1.96 -17.90
CA ALA A 288 3.54 1.17 -18.26
C ALA A 288 2.28 2.04 -18.36
N GLN A 289 1.50 1.83 -19.44
CA GLN A 289 0.10 2.28 -19.49
C GLN A 289 -0.78 1.54 -18.46
N VAL A 290 -0.28 0.47 -17.85
CA VAL A 290 -0.98 -0.33 -16.85
C VAL A 290 -0.97 0.40 -15.51
N GLY A 291 -2.12 0.99 -15.16
CA GLY A 291 -2.41 1.39 -13.79
C GLY A 291 -2.89 0.18 -12.99
N ASN A 292 -2.51 0.14 -11.71
CA ASN A 292 -3.15 -0.74 -10.75
C ASN A 292 -4.11 0.10 -9.90
N ASP A 293 -5.22 -0.51 -9.51
CA ASP A 293 -6.12 0.06 -8.52
C ASP A 293 -5.91 -0.70 -7.21
N PHE A 294 -5.57 0.02 -6.15
CA PHE A 294 -5.46 -0.50 -4.80
C PHE A 294 -6.70 -0.07 -4.03
N ASP A 295 -7.59 -1.03 -3.77
CA ASP A 295 -8.83 -0.78 -3.06
C ASP A 295 -8.54 -0.20 -1.67
N VAL A 296 -7.72 -0.86 -0.85
CA VAL A 296 -7.23 -0.33 0.42
C VAL A 296 -5.72 -0.53 0.54
N ALA A 297 -4.99 0.50 0.97
CA ALA A 297 -3.55 0.43 1.20
C ALA A 297 -3.17 1.08 2.53
N PHE A 298 -2.16 0.56 3.22
CA PHE A 298 -1.65 1.15 4.46
C PHE A 298 -0.21 0.72 4.73
N MET A 299 0.42 1.39 5.69
CA MET A 299 1.77 1.06 6.13
C MET A 299 1.73 0.32 7.46
N HIS A 300 2.51 -0.76 7.57
CA HIS A 300 2.70 -1.48 8.82
C HIS A 300 4.09 -2.12 8.83
N ARG A 301 4.84 -1.89 9.93
CA ARG A 301 6.24 -2.34 10.08
C ARG A 301 7.12 -2.01 8.88
N TYR A 302 6.97 -0.80 8.34
CA TYR A 302 7.75 -0.26 7.21
C TYR A 302 7.58 -1.04 5.91
N ARG A 303 6.41 -1.67 5.76
CA ARG A 303 5.98 -2.42 4.59
C ARG A 303 4.67 -1.84 4.09
N LEU A 304 4.47 -1.91 2.78
CA LEU A 304 3.19 -1.60 2.17
C LEU A 304 2.27 -2.81 2.30
N TRP A 305 1.07 -2.57 2.80
CA TRP A 305 0.00 -3.54 2.89
C TRP A 305 -1.13 -3.12 1.97
N MET A 306 -1.73 -4.08 1.30
CA MET A 306 -2.84 -3.87 0.38
C MET A 306 -3.95 -4.87 0.67
N VAL A 307 -5.19 -4.44 0.58
CA VAL A 307 -6.37 -5.32 0.64
C VAL A 307 -7.16 -5.11 -0.62
N GLU A 308 -7.26 -6.15 -1.45
CA GLU A 308 -8.18 -6.22 -2.58
C GLU A 308 -9.54 -6.71 -2.06
N CYS A 309 -10.62 -6.05 -2.46
CA CYS A 309 -11.98 -6.33 -2.05
C CYS A 309 -12.82 -6.82 -3.23
N LYS A 310 -13.64 -7.85 -3.00
CA LYS A 310 -14.58 -8.39 -3.99
C LYS A 310 -15.91 -8.82 -3.40
N THR A 311 -16.98 -8.28 -3.95
CA THR A 311 -18.35 -8.62 -3.60
C THR A 311 -19.03 -9.42 -4.72
N GLY A 312 -20.02 -10.23 -4.39
CA GLY A 312 -20.88 -10.92 -5.37
C GLY A 312 -20.29 -12.20 -5.96
N SER A 313 -21.06 -12.87 -6.83
CA SER A 313 -20.68 -14.15 -7.45
C SER A 313 -19.68 -13.94 -8.58
N GLN A 314 -18.68 -14.83 -8.68
CA GLN A 314 -17.61 -14.77 -9.69
C GLN A 314 -17.86 -15.71 -10.87
N GLU A 315 -19.09 -16.20 -11.06
CA GLU A 315 -19.42 -17.25 -12.05
C GLU A 315 -19.21 -16.81 -13.51
N HIS A 316 -19.23 -15.51 -13.78
CA HIS A 316 -19.02 -14.94 -15.11
C HIS A 316 -17.65 -14.29 -15.30
N ASP A 317 -16.68 -14.54 -14.41
CA ASP A 317 -15.32 -14.06 -14.57
C ASP A 317 -14.39 -15.21 -15.06
N PRO A 318 -14.34 -15.49 -16.38
CA PRO A 318 -13.43 -16.48 -16.94
C PRO A 318 -11.94 -16.10 -16.75
N GLY A 319 -11.65 -14.90 -16.21
CA GLY A 319 -10.31 -14.47 -15.78
C GLY A 319 -9.93 -14.91 -14.36
N GLY A 320 -10.69 -15.84 -13.76
CA GLY A 320 -10.64 -16.35 -12.39
C GLY A 320 -9.31 -16.92 -11.90
N ASP A 321 -8.30 -16.07 -11.79
CA ASP A 321 -7.37 -16.15 -10.68
C ASP A 321 -7.09 -14.73 -10.22
N ILE A 322 -7.95 -14.23 -9.35
CA ILE A 322 -7.71 -13.00 -8.62
C ILE A 322 -6.36 -13.00 -7.88
N LEU A 323 -5.89 -14.21 -7.55
CA LEU A 323 -4.55 -14.45 -7.02
C LEU A 323 -3.44 -14.17 -8.05
N TYR A 324 -3.67 -14.34 -9.36
CA TYR A 324 -2.75 -13.86 -10.40
C TYR A 324 -2.69 -12.34 -10.48
N LYS A 325 -3.81 -11.62 -10.30
CA LYS A 325 -3.79 -10.15 -10.22
C LYS A 325 -2.94 -9.70 -9.03
N VAL A 326 -3.17 -10.30 -7.86
CA VAL A 326 -2.37 -10.07 -6.65
C VAL A 326 -0.88 -10.40 -6.88
N GLU A 327 -0.58 -11.54 -7.53
CA GLU A 327 0.79 -11.92 -7.88
C GLU A 327 1.44 -10.92 -8.84
N ALA A 328 0.71 -10.47 -9.88
CA ALA A 328 1.22 -9.52 -10.86
C ALA A 328 1.61 -8.19 -10.20
N VAL A 329 0.77 -7.71 -9.27
CA VAL A 329 1.08 -6.54 -8.44
C VAL A 329 2.35 -6.80 -7.64
N ILE A 330 2.43 -7.87 -6.83
CA ILE A 330 3.62 -8.19 -6.02
C ILE A 330 4.89 -8.26 -6.89
N ARG A 331 4.83 -8.92 -8.05
CA ARG A 331 5.95 -9.05 -9.00
C ARG A 331 6.34 -7.72 -9.62
N GLN A 332 5.39 -6.82 -9.87
CA GLN A 332 5.65 -5.50 -10.43
C GLN A 332 6.43 -4.62 -9.45
N PHE A 333 6.07 -4.66 -8.17
CA PHE A 333 6.79 -3.90 -7.14
C PHE A 333 8.18 -4.48 -6.86
N ARG A 334 8.45 -5.77 -7.18
CA ARG A 334 9.69 -6.51 -6.89
C ARG A 334 10.22 -6.31 -5.47
N ALA A 335 9.36 -5.83 -4.58
CA ALA A 335 9.73 -5.33 -3.28
C ALA A 335 9.54 -6.45 -2.28
N LEU A 336 10.59 -6.71 -1.48
CA LEU A 336 10.57 -7.66 -0.37
C LEU A 336 9.58 -7.27 0.75
N HIS A 337 8.86 -6.16 0.57
CA HIS A 337 8.15 -5.41 1.60
C HIS A 337 6.70 -5.08 1.22
N VAL A 338 6.08 -5.86 0.31
CA VAL A 338 4.64 -5.78 0.03
C VAL A 338 3.92 -6.98 0.64
N ARG A 339 2.79 -6.73 1.29
CA ARG A 339 1.87 -7.73 1.82
C ARG A 339 0.48 -7.50 1.24
N THR A 340 -0.22 -8.59 0.93
CA THR A 340 -1.53 -8.52 0.29
C THR A 340 -2.55 -9.30 1.08
N SER A 341 -3.78 -8.84 1.04
CA SER A 341 -4.95 -9.59 1.50
C SER A 341 -6.03 -9.52 0.43
N LEU A 342 -6.84 -10.57 0.34
CA LEU A 342 -8.03 -10.60 -0.49
C LEU A 342 -9.24 -10.79 0.42
N ALA A 343 -10.09 -9.77 0.51
CA ALA A 343 -11.37 -9.81 1.19
C ALA A 343 -12.49 -10.08 0.20
N THR A 344 -13.34 -11.06 0.50
CA THR A 344 -14.46 -11.37 -0.38
C THR A 344 -15.71 -11.87 0.34
N THR A 345 -16.87 -11.55 -0.23
CA THR A 345 -18.16 -12.11 0.21
C THR A 345 -18.58 -13.34 -0.59
N SER A 346 -17.81 -13.69 -1.61
CA SER A 346 -18.12 -14.77 -2.54
C SER A 346 -17.75 -16.15 -1.98
N ASP A 347 -18.49 -17.17 -2.37
CA ASP A 347 -18.27 -18.57 -1.91
C ASP A 347 -17.16 -19.29 -2.68
N PHE A 348 -16.51 -18.66 -3.66
CA PHE A 348 -15.48 -19.32 -4.48
C PHE A 348 -14.25 -19.76 -3.67
N LEU A 349 -13.91 -19.05 -2.59
CA LEU A 349 -12.77 -19.41 -1.74
C LEU A 349 -13.04 -20.67 -0.92
N THR A 350 -14.29 -20.92 -0.56
CA THR A 350 -14.68 -21.97 0.38
C THR A 350 -15.20 -23.22 -0.33
N ASP A 351 -14.97 -24.38 0.27
CA ASP A 351 -15.64 -25.62 -0.12
C ASP A 351 -17.06 -25.61 0.48
N PRO A 352 -18.12 -25.73 -0.33
CA PRO A 352 -19.50 -25.70 0.16
C PRO A 352 -19.85 -26.79 1.17
N ARG A 353 -19.10 -27.90 1.20
CA ARG A 353 -19.33 -29.03 2.11
C ARG A 353 -18.69 -28.81 3.48
N THR A 354 -17.52 -28.20 3.52
CA THR A 354 -16.74 -28.05 4.75
C THR A 354 -16.77 -26.63 5.32
N GLY A 355 -17.15 -25.64 4.50
CA GLY A 355 -17.04 -24.21 4.85
C GLY A 355 -15.60 -23.70 4.94
N THR A 356 -14.60 -24.55 4.66
CA THR A 356 -13.18 -24.18 4.76
C THR A 356 -12.63 -23.70 3.44
N ILE A 357 -11.58 -22.86 3.48
CA ILE A 357 -10.90 -22.40 2.27
C ILE A 357 -10.32 -23.61 1.51
N ARG A 358 -10.65 -23.70 0.22
CA ARG A 358 -10.18 -24.76 -0.70
C ARG A 358 -8.65 -24.80 -0.72
N GLU A 359 -8.09 -26.00 -0.69
CA GLU A 359 -6.64 -26.22 -0.58
C GLU A 359 -5.84 -25.51 -1.69
N GLY A 360 -6.31 -25.56 -2.94
CA GLY A 360 -5.65 -24.89 -4.06
C GLY A 360 -5.57 -23.36 -3.92
N HIS A 361 -6.58 -22.71 -3.32
CA HIS A 361 -6.52 -21.27 -3.04
C HIS A 361 -5.59 -20.98 -1.86
N ARG A 362 -5.64 -21.80 -0.81
CA ARG A 362 -4.75 -21.69 0.36
C ARG A 362 -3.27 -21.80 -0.04
N ASN A 363 -2.93 -22.80 -0.86
CA ASN A 363 -1.55 -23.04 -1.31
C ASN A 363 -1.02 -21.88 -2.17
N ARG A 364 -1.83 -21.39 -3.12
CA ARG A 364 -1.48 -20.21 -3.94
C ARG A 364 -1.32 -18.94 -3.09
N ALA A 365 -2.29 -18.65 -2.23
CA ALA A 365 -2.23 -17.50 -1.35
C ALA A 365 -0.99 -17.55 -0.43
N SER A 366 -0.67 -18.72 0.13
CA SER A 366 0.55 -18.91 0.93
C SER A 366 1.83 -18.68 0.11
N ALA A 367 1.88 -19.13 -1.15
CA ALA A 367 3.04 -18.92 -2.02
C ALA A 367 3.28 -17.43 -2.31
N TYR A 368 2.21 -16.64 -2.39
CA TYR A 368 2.28 -15.20 -2.61
C TYR A 368 2.37 -14.37 -1.32
N GLY A 369 2.28 -15.02 -0.15
CA GLY A 369 2.18 -14.31 1.13
C GLY A 369 0.92 -13.44 1.24
N CYS A 370 -0.16 -13.89 0.61
CA CYS A 370 -1.47 -13.25 0.58
C CYS A 370 -2.40 -13.85 1.66
N ALA A 371 -3.02 -13.00 2.48
CA ALA A 371 -4.08 -13.43 3.40
C ALA A 371 -5.43 -13.52 2.68
N LEU A 372 -6.28 -14.47 3.08
CA LEU A 372 -7.61 -14.66 2.51
C LEU A 372 -8.64 -14.37 3.61
N VAL A 373 -9.45 -13.34 3.40
CA VAL A 373 -10.52 -12.94 4.33
C VAL A 373 -11.86 -13.39 3.75
N THR A 374 -12.51 -14.33 4.44
CA THR A 374 -13.79 -14.92 4.01
C THR A 374 -14.98 -14.05 4.38
N ARG A 375 -16.14 -14.33 3.78
CA ARG A 375 -17.41 -13.67 4.14
C ARG A 375 -17.73 -13.77 5.62
N ASP A 376 -17.50 -14.93 6.23
CA ASP A 376 -17.79 -15.14 7.64
C ASP A 376 -16.88 -14.29 8.54
N GLN A 377 -15.62 -14.12 8.16
CA GLN A 377 -14.70 -13.19 8.84
C GLN A 377 -15.14 -11.72 8.65
N VAL A 378 -15.58 -11.34 7.45
CA VAL A 378 -16.14 -9.99 7.19
C VAL A 378 -17.35 -9.73 8.09
N ARG A 379 -18.30 -10.67 8.18
CA ARG A 379 -19.47 -10.57 9.06
C ARG A 379 -19.09 -10.50 10.53
N ALA A 380 -18.19 -11.37 10.98
CA ALA A 380 -17.72 -11.39 12.37
C ALA A 380 -17.07 -10.05 12.77
N MET A 381 -16.25 -9.45 11.89
CA MET A 381 -15.68 -8.12 12.12
C MET A 381 -16.74 -7.02 12.15
N ALA A 382 -17.81 -7.14 11.36
CA ALA A 382 -18.89 -6.15 11.33
C ALA A 382 -19.75 -6.19 12.60
N GLU A 383 -19.98 -7.39 13.15
CA GLU A 383 -20.81 -7.62 14.33
C GLU A 383 -20.05 -7.41 15.65
N ALA A 384 -18.73 -7.51 15.64
CA ALA A 384 -17.91 -7.29 16.84
C ALA A 384 -17.96 -5.83 17.33
N ASP A 385 -18.01 -5.67 18.66
CA ASP A 385 -17.85 -4.36 19.31
C ASP A 385 -16.39 -3.87 19.24
N ASP A 386 -15.44 -4.80 19.38
CA ASP A 386 -14.00 -4.57 19.19
C ASP A 386 -13.42 -5.62 18.21
N PRO A 387 -13.24 -5.27 16.92
CA PRO A 387 -12.77 -6.19 15.90
C PRO A 387 -11.24 -6.31 15.80
N VAL A 388 -10.46 -5.72 16.73
CA VAL A 388 -8.98 -5.63 16.58
C VAL A 388 -8.30 -6.98 16.41
N GLU A 389 -8.62 -7.98 17.24
CA GLU A 389 -8.00 -9.32 17.11
C GLU A 389 -8.45 -10.04 15.84
N LEU A 390 -9.73 -9.89 15.46
CA LEU A 390 -10.26 -10.46 14.22
C LEU A 390 -9.56 -9.86 13.00
N LEU A 391 -9.30 -8.55 13.00
CA LEU A 391 -8.53 -7.86 11.97
C LEU A 391 -7.09 -8.37 11.89
N ARG A 392 -6.42 -8.54 13.04
CA ARG A 392 -5.05 -9.07 13.09
C ARG A 392 -4.96 -10.47 12.50
N GLU A 393 -5.89 -11.35 12.87
CA GLU A 393 -5.94 -12.70 12.36
C GLU A 393 -6.27 -12.73 10.86
N ALA A 394 -7.33 -12.04 10.45
CA ALA A 394 -7.85 -12.05 9.08
C ALA A 394 -6.83 -11.50 8.07
N LEU A 395 -6.19 -10.38 8.41
CA LEU A 395 -5.21 -9.74 7.53
C LEU A 395 -3.79 -10.27 7.73
N GLY A 396 -3.55 -11.12 8.73
CA GLY A 396 -2.21 -11.63 9.03
C GLY A 396 -1.25 -10.58 9.59
N LEU A 397 -1.77 -9.59 10.33
CA LEU A 397 -0.99 -8.57 11.03
C LEU A 397 -0.40 -9.19 12.32
N ARG A 398 0.66 -9.97 12.18
CA ARG A 398 1.41 -10.57 13.29
C ARG A 398 2.67 -9.80 13.60
#